data_AF-A0A330L428-F1
#
_entry.id   AF-A0A330L428-F1
#
_cell.length_a   1.000
_cell.length_b   1.000
_cell.length_c   1.000
_cell.angle_alpha   90.00
_cell.angle_beta   90.00
_cell.angle_gamma   90.00
#
_symmetry.space_group_name_H-M   'P 1'
#
loop_
_entity.id
_entity.type
_entity.pdbx_description
1 polymer ?
#
loop_
_entity_poly.entity_id
_entity_poly.type
_entity_poly.pdbx_seq_one_letter_code
_entity_poly.pdbx_strand_id
1 'polypeptide(L)' 'MTATRFLLGALYCGLLLGCSGDKAKELLETAEFEERQMNLPHAKQLYDDVVRLYPSSKQAEIARARLAQMNTSP' A
#
# COMPACT_ATOMS: atom_id res chain seq x y z
N MET A 1 -23.80 -29.79 -13.69
CA MET A 1 -23.79 -29.31 -12.29
C MET A 1 -22.39 -29.03 -11.72
N THR A 2 -21.31 -29.49 -12.36
CA THR A 2 -19.92 -29.25 -11.90
C THR A 2 -19.35 -27.88 -12.36
N ALA A 3 -19.61 -27.45 -13.60
CA ALA A 3 -19.08 -26.20 -14.16
C ALA A 3 -19.54 -24.94 -13.40
N THR A 4 -20.79 -24.90 -12.94
CA THR A 4 -21.35 -23.74 -12.20
C THR A 4 -20.62 -23.48 -10.88
N ARG A 5 -20.13 -24.54 -10.21
CA ARG A 5 -19.38 -24.43 -8.95
C ARG A 5 -17.96 -23.92 -9.18
N PHE A 6 -17.32 -24.31 -10.29
CA PHE A 6 -16.01 -23.77 -10.69
C PHE A 6 -16.09 -22.30 -11.09
N LEU A 7 -17.16 -21.90 -11.80
CA LEU A 7 -17.38 -20.50 -12.18
C LEU A 7 -17.64 -19.59 -10.98
N LEU A 8 -18.39 -20.05 -9.97
CA LEU A 8 -18.61 -19.33 -8.71
C LEU A 8 -17.32 -19.20 -7.88
N GLY A 9 -16.47 -20.23 -7.85
CA GLY A 9 -15.18 -20.19 -7.15
C GLY A 9 -14.17 -19.22 -7.78
N ALA A 10 -14.10 -19.16 -9.12
CA ALA A 10 -13.21 -18.25 -9.82
C ALA A 10 -13.61 -16.77 -9.64
N LEU A 11 -14.92 -16.47 -9.60
CA LEU A 11 -15.43 -15.12 -9.35
C LEU A 11 -15.12 -14.63 -7.92
N TYR A 12 -15.13 -15.53 -6.93
CA TYR A 12 -14.81 -15.22 -5.54
C TYR A 12 -13.32 -14.90 -5.34
N CYS A 13 -12.42 -15.60 -6.04
CA CYS A 13 -10.97 -15.31 -6.00
C CYS A 13 -10.61 -13.97 -6.66
N GLY A 14 -11.35 -13.53 -7.69
CA GLY A 14 -11.10 -12.24 -8.36
C GLY A 14 -11.36 -11.02 -7.46
N LEU A 15 -12.35 -11.10 -6.56
CA LEU A 15 -12.69 -10.03 -5.62
C LEU A 15 -11.61 -9.79 -4.56
N LEU A 16 -10.82 -10.82 -4.20
CA LEU A 16 -9.76 -10.70 -3.21
C LEU A 16 -8.51 -9.99 -3.74
N LEU A 17 -8.30 -9.99 -5.06
CA LEU A 17 -7.15 -9.33 -5.69
C LEU A 17 -7.36 -7.82 -5.90
N GLY A 18 -8.61 -7.34 -5.89
CA GLY A 18 -8.95 -5.94 -6.15
C GLY A 18 -8.91 -5.01 -4.93
N CYS A 19 -8.90 -5.56 -3.71
CA CYS A 19 -9.13 -4.76 -2.50
C CYS A 19 -7.84 -4.27 -1.80
N SER A 20 -6.66 -4.78 -2.19
CA SER A 20 -5.38 -4.38 -1.58
C SER A 20 -4.75 -3.15 -2.23
N GLY A 21 -4.99 -2.92 -3.52
CA GLY A 21 -4.39 -1.82 -4.28
C GLY A 21 -4.85 -0.44 -3.81
N ASP A 22 -6.15 -0.28 -3.57
CA ASP A 22 -6.74 0.98 -3.10
C ASP A 22 -6.23 1.34 -1.70
N LYS A 23 -6.11 0.37 -0.80
CA LYS A 23 -5.63 0.62 0.56
C LYS A 23 -4.15 1.00 0.62
N ALA A 24 -3.30 0.37 -0.19
CA ALA A 24 -1.89 0.74 -0.28
C ALA A 24 -1.73 2.19 -0.78
N LYS A 25 -2.58 2.60 -1.72
CA LYS A 25 -2.62 3.95 -2.28
C LYS A 25 -3.08 4.98 -1.24
N GLU A 26 -4.20 4.74 -0.56
CA GLU A 26 -4.73 5.62 0.50
C GLU A 26 -3.70 5.84 1.62
N LEU A 27 -3.01 4.77 2.05
CA LEU A 27 -2.00 4.85 3.09
C LEU A 27 -0.78 5.68 2.65
N LEU A 28 -0.33 5.50 1.40
CA LEU A 28 0.73 6.31 0.81
C LEU A 28 0.33 7.79 0.72
N GLU A 29 -0.87 8.09 0.22
CA GLU A 29 -1.37 9.47 0.11
C GLU A 29 -1.47 10.15 1.49
N THR A 30 -1.82 9.39 2.54
CA THR A 30 -1.83 9.89 3.92
C THR A 30 -0.41 10.18 4.41
N ALA A 31 0.57 9.31 4.13
CA ALA A 31 1.97 9.55 4.47
C ALA A 31 2.49 10.84 3.83
N GLU A 32 2.23 11.04 2.53
CA GLU A 32 2.61 12.24 1.79
C GLU A 32 1.89 13.50 2.32
N PHE A 33 0.63 13.37 2.74
CA PHE A 33 -0.12 14.46 3.35
C PHE A 33 0.52 14.90 4.68
N GLU A 34 0.77 13.96 5.59
CA GLU A 34 1.42 14.23 6.88
C GLU A 34 2.81 14.84 6.70
N GLU A 35 3.55 14.38 5.68
CA GLU A 35 4.84 14.95 5.33
C GLU A 35 4.73 16.42 4.93
N ARG A 36 3.77 16.77 4.07
CA ARG A 36 3.49 18.17 3.69
C ARG A 36 3.03 19.02 4.86
N GLN A 37 2.42 18.43 5.89
CA GLN A 37 2.03 19.08 7.12
C GLN A 37 3.18 19.16 8.15
N MET A 38 4.41 18.79 7.76
CA MET A 38 5.59 18.75 8.64
C MET A 38 5.46 17.77 9.82
N ASN A 39 4.50 16.84 9.77
CA ASN A 39 4.37 15.75 10.73
C ASN A 39 5.26 14.57 10.32
N LEU A 40 6.56 14.84 10.23
CA LEU A 40 7.56 13.91 9.70
C LEU A 40 7.64 12.57 10.46
N PRO A 41 7.49 12.52 11.81
CA PRO A 41 7.49 11.25 12.52
C PRO A 41 6.33 10.34 12.10
N HIS A 42 5.12 10.88 11.96
CA HIS A 42 3.96 10.09 11.55
C HIS A 42 4.04 9.71 10.06
N ALA A 43 4.47 10.64 9.20
CA ALA A 43 4.71 10.35 7.79
C ALA A 43 5.67 9.15 7.61
N LYS A 44 6.78 9.13 8.38
CA LYS A 44 7.73 8.02 8.37
C LYS A 44 7.08 6.68 8.76
N GLN A 45 6.30 6.69 9.84
CA GLN A 45 5.56 5.50 10.28
C GLN A 45 4.59 4.99 9.19
N LEU A 46 3.86 5.90 8.54
CA LEU A 46 2.94 5.53 7.47
C LEU A 46 3.67 4.96 6.24
N TYR A 47 4.81 5.54 5.85
CA TYR A 47 5.64 4.95 4.78
C TYR A 47 6.14 3.55 5.15
N ASP A 48 6.63 3.35 6.38
CA ASP A 48 7.03 2.01 6.86
C ASP A 48 5.86 1.02 6.82
N ASP A 49 4.65 1.47 7.16
CA ASP A 49 3.44 0.66 7.11
C ASP A 49 3.03 0.28 5.68
N VAL A 50 3.17 1.18 4.70
CA VAL A 50 2.97 0.85 3.27
C VAL A 50 3.91 -0.28 2.86
N VAL A 51 5.19 -0.20 3.24
CA VAL A 51 6.20 -1.22 2.90
C VAL A 51 5.89 -2.55 3.58
N ARG A 52 5.49 -2.52 4.85
CA ARG A 52 5.22 -3.71 5.66
C ARG A 52 3.95 -4.44 5.24
N LEU A 53 2.88 -3.70 4.97
CA LEU A 53 1.56 -4.27 4.67
C LEU A 53 1.39 -4.63 3.18
N TYR A 54 2.08 -3.89 2.29
CA TYR A 54 1.93 -4.04 0.83
C TYR A 54 3.29 -4.18 0.12
N PRO A 55 4.17 -5.12 0.54
CA PRO A 55 5.59 -5.14 0.16
C PRO A 55 5.87 -5.31 -1.34
N SER A 56 4.93 -5.85 -2.12
CA SER A 56 5.06 -6.05 -3.56
C SER A 56 4.28 -5.02 -4.39
N SER A 57 3.72 -3.99 -3.75
CA SER A 57 2.97 -2.93 -4.43
C SER A 57 3.90 -1.85 -4.98
N LYS A 58 3.44 -1.13 -6.01
CA LYS A 58 4.14 0.08 -6.52
C LYS A 58 4.26 1.14 -5.42
N GLN A 59 3.28 1.22 -4.53
CA GLN A 59 3.26 2.15 -3.41
C GLN A 59 4.40 1.86 -2.42
N ALA A 60 4.71 0.58 -2.16
CA ALA A 60 5.84 0.21 -1.34
C ALA A 60 7.19 0.60 -1.97
N GLU A 61 7.31 0.55 -3.30
CA GLU A 61 8.52 1.04 -3.99
C GLU A 61 8.71 2.56 -3.77
N ILE A 62 7.63 3.34 -3.91
CA ILE A 62 7.63 4.79 -3.66
C ILE A 62 7.98 5.08 -2.19
N ALA A 63 7.33 4.39 -1.25
CA ALA A 63 7.56 4.57 0.18
C ALA A 63 9.02 4.27 0.59
N ARG A 64 9.61 3.17 0.08
CA ARG A 64 11.04 2.86 0.30
C ARG A 64 11.95 3.97 -0.21
N ALA A 65 11.69 4.46 -1.41
CA ALA A 65 12.48 5.54 -2.01
C ALA A 65 12.38 6.84 -1.19
N ARG A 66 11.21 7.16 -0.64
CA ARG A 66 11.04 8.33 0.22
C ARG A 66 11.74 8.16 1.56
N LEU A 67 11.58 7.00 2.22
CA LEU A 67 12.27 6.68 3.47
C LEU A 67 13.79 6.78 3.34
N ALA A 68 14.36 6.31 2.23
CA ALA A 68 15.78 6.43 1.94
C ALA A 68 16.23 7.90 1.89
N GLN A 69 15.47 8.78 1.23
CA GLN A 69 15.77 10.21 1.16
C GLN A 69 15.67 10.89 2.53
N MET A 70 14.67 10.54 3.34
CA MET A 70 14.48 11.12 4.67
C MET A 70 15.61 10.74 5.64
N ASN A 71 16.20 9.55 5.51
CA ASN A 71 17.32 9.11 6.35
C ASN A 71 18.66 9.72 5.95
N THR A 72 18.77 10.29 4.73
CA THR A 72 19.98 10.96 4.24
C THR A 72 19.97 12.46 4.45
N SER A 73 18.81 13.04 4.76
CA SER A 73 18.69 14.47 5.08
C SER A 73 18.95 14.69 6.57
N PRO A 74 19.87 15.59 6.96
CA PRO A 74 20.17 15.89 8.36
C PRO A 74 19.00 16.57 9.09
#